data_AF-A0A6P0YA68-F1
#
_entry.id   AF-A0A6P0YA68-F1
#
_cell.length_a   1.000
_cell.length_b   1.000
_cell.length_c   1.000
_cell.angle_alpha   90.00
_cell.angle_beta   90.00
_cell.angle_gamma   90.00
#
_symmetry.space_group_name_H-M   'P 1'
#
loop_
_entity.id
_entity.type
_entity.pdbx_description
1 polymer ?
#
loop_
_entity_poly.entity_id
_entity_poly.type
_entity_poly.pdbx_seq_one_letter_code
_entity_poly.pdbx_strand_id
1 'polypeptide(L)'
;RNMECRRYPYSGLWQGRVLDVYITEEVVGEEETVNKKGELMIVENLEQRINLEVGDKTGFLTEIQAPLRRHHQGISKGQVAVMLVMSYQEDLGKIVKSSDIYLPTVNLWVSDYPYLRRDAFIEVINQVRSSRRKSKQPQPSNVEF
;
A
#
# COMPACT_ATOMS: atom_id res chain seq x y z
N ARG A 1 9.22 -9.66 10.06
CA ARG A 1 8.09 -8.94 9.42
C ARG A 1 6.76 -9.71 9.59
N ASN A 2 6.55 -10.90 9.03
CA ASN A 2 5.27 -11.63 9.18
C ASN A 2 4.88 -12.05 10.62
N MET A 3 5.85 -12.41 11.48
CA MET A 3 5.55 -12.74 12.89
C MET A 3 5.01 -11.56 13.69
N GLU A 4 5.37 -10.33 13.32
CA GLU A 4 4.91 -9.12 13.99
C GLU A 4 3.41 -8.90 13.72
N CYS A 5 2.97 -9.15 12.47
CA CYS A 5 1.56 -9.03 12.09
C CYS A 5 0.64 -9.96 12.91
N ARG A 6 1.15 -11.12 13.37
CA ARG A 6 0.39 -12.06 14.19
C ARG A 6 0.08 -11.56 15.60
N ARG A 7 0.72 -10.47 16.04
CA ARG A 7 0.50 -9.88 17.37
C ARG A 7 -0.77 -9.04 17.43
N TYR A 8 -1.33 -8.65 16.28
CA TYR A 8 -2.52 -7.82 16.21
C TYR A 8 -3.76 -8.70 16.06
N PRO A 9 -4.68 -8.70 17.03
CA PRO A 9 -5.87 -9.54 17.01
C PRO A 9 -6.89 -9.12 15.94
N TYR A 10 -6.89 -7.86 15.54
CA TYR A 10 -7.87 -7.32 14.60
C TYR A 10 -7.21 -6.87 13.31
N SER A 11 -7.88 -7.15 12.20
CA SER A 11 -7.49 -6.71 10.87
C SER A 11 -8.72 -6.33 10.05
N GLY A 12 -8.56 -5.35 9.17
CA GLY A 12 -9.65 -4.84 8.36
C GLY A 12 -9.19 -4.38 7.00
N LEU A 13 -10.12 -4.38 6.04
CA LEU A 13 -9.90 -3.80 4.73
C LEU A 13 -10.05 -2.28 4.83
N TRP A 14 -8.98 -1.57 4.52
CA TRP A 14 -8.99 -0.11 4.47
C TRP A 14 -9.03 0.38 3.03
N GLN A 15 -9.78 1.47 2.80
CA GLN A 15 -9.85 2.14 1.51
C GLN A 15 -9.74 3.66 1.72
N GLY A 16 -8.75 4.26 1.07
CA GLY A 16 -8.57 5.71 1.05
C GLY A 16 -8.08 6.19 -0.31
N ARG A 17 -7.32 7.28 -0.30
CA ARG A 17 -6.78 7.91 -1.51
C ARG A 17 -5.29 8.20 -1.38
N VAL A 18 -4.61 8.19 -2.52
CA VAL A 18 -3.27 8.74 -2.67
C VAL A 18 -3.34 10.25 -2.47
N LEU A 19 -2.59 10.74 -1.48
CA LEU A 19 -2.46 12.16 -1.15
C LEU A 19 -1.23 12.74 -1.83
N ASP A 20 -0.11 12.03 -1.78
CA ASP A 20 1.13 12.42 -2.44
C ASP A 20 1.92 11.22 -2.98
N VAL A 21 2.77 11.49 -3.96
CA VAL A 21 3.70 10.55 -4.57
C VAL A 21 4.99 11.30 -4.91
N TYR A 22 6.10 10.86 -4.36
CA TYR A 22 7.40 11.50 -4.58
C TYR A 22 8.53 10.47 -4.56
N ILE A 23 9.71 10.85 -5.07
CA ILE A 23 10.88 9.98 -5.19
C ILE A 23 11.97 10.49 -4.24
N THR A 24 12.62 9.58 -3.52
CA THR A 24 13.79 9.84 -2.69
C THR A 24 14.96 8.98 -3.13
N GLU A 25 16.17 9.37 -2.74
CA GLU A 25 17.37 8.57 -2.88
C GLU A 25 17.80 8.09 -1.48
N GLU A 26 18.15 6.81 -1.35
CA GLU A 26 18.62 6.22 -0.11
C GLU A 26 19.97 5.53 -0.35
N VAL A 27 20.93 5.74 0.56
CA VAL A 27 22.24 5.07 0.51
C VAL A 27 22.05 3.62 0.96
N VAL A 28 22.24 2.67 0.05
CA VAL A 28 22.02 1.24 0.31
C VAL A 28 23.33 0.51 0.64
N GLY A 29 24.48 1.13 0.38
CA GLY A 29 25.79 0.61 0.78
C GLY A 29 26.95 1.50 0.35
N GLU A 30 28.10 1.24 0.92
CA GLU A 30 29.38 1.87 0.59
C GLU A 30 30.34 0.78 0.10
N GLU A 31 30.92 0.96 -1.09
CA GLU A 31 31.95 0.08 -1.63
C GLU A 31 33.32 0.77 -1.59
N GLU A 32 34.27 0.20 -0.86
CA GLU A 32 35.66 0.63 -0.90
C GLU A 32 36.33 0.08 -2.17
N THR A 33 36.61 0.95 -3.14
CA THR A 33 37.28 0.60 -4.39
C THR A 33 38.60 1.34 -4.52
N VAL A 34 39.60 0.74 -5.17
CA VAL A 34 40.87 1.40 -5.47
C VAL A 34 40.79 2.08 -6.84
N ASN A 35 41.11 3.38 -6.91
CA ASN A 35 41.10 4.13 -8.16
C ASN A 35 42.31 3.75 -9.05
N LYS A 36 42.34 4.21 -10.31
CA LYS A 36 43.43 3.92 -11.27
C LYS A 36 44.82 4.42 -10.82
N LYS A 37 44.90 5.22 -9.75
CA LYS A 37 46.13 5.75 -9.15
C LYS A 37 46.55 5.01 -7.87
N GLY A 38 45.78 3.99 -7.43
CA GLY A 38 46.09 3.22 -6.23
C GLY A 38 45.53 3.80 -4.93
N GLU A 39 44.69 4.85 -4.99
CA GLU A 39 44.08 5.46 -3.81
C GLU A 39 42.73 4.80 -3.50
N LEU A 40 42.43 4.60 -2.21
CA LEU A 40 41.13 4.10 -1.75
C LEU A 40 40.05 5.17 -2.00
N MET A 41 38.93 4.76 -2.58
CA MET A 41 37.77 5.58 -2.91
C MET A 41 36.51 4.87 -2.43
N ILE A 42 35.71 5.55 -1.61
CA ILE A 42 34.40 5.06 -1.16
C ILE A 42 33.37 5.44 -2.21
N VAL A 43 32.64 4.45 -2.75
CA VAL A 43 31.54 4.66 -3.69
C VAL A 43 30.23 4.38 -2.97
N GLU A 44 29.39 5.40 -2.84
CA GLU A 44 28.04 5.27 -2.30
C GLU A 44 27.08 4.70 -3.35
N ASN A 45 26.38 3.63 -3.01
CA ASN A 45 25.36 3.01 -3.86
C ASN A 45 23.99 3.57 -3.48
N LEU A 46 23.49 4.51 -4.30
CA LEU A 46 22.19 5.16 -4.12
C LEU A 46 21.07 4.38 -4.82
N GLU A 47 20.01 4.02 -4.09
CA GLU A 47 18.78 3.45 -4.67
C GLU A 47 17.67 4.50 -4.68
N GLN A 48 17.02 4.68 -5.84
CA GLN A 48 15.82 5.50 -5.95
C GLN A 48 14.61 4.75 -5.37
N ARG A 49 13.87 5.40 -4.50
CA ARG A 49 12.66 4.87 -3.85
C ARG A 49 11.46 5.75 -4.15
N ILE A 50 10.32 5.11 -4.34
CA ILE A 50 9.03 5.78 -4.43
C ILE A 50 8.40 5.82 -3.04
N ASN A 51 7.88 6.98 -2.66
CA ASN A 51 7.14 7.20 -1.43
C ASN A 51 5.70 7.54 -1.82
N LEU A 52 4.76 6.84 -1.18
CA LEU A 52 3.34 6.98 -1.44
C LEU A 52 2.62 7.30 -0.14
N GLU A 53 2.10 8.51 -0.05
CA GLU A 53 1.27 8.94 1.08
C GLU A 53 -0.19 8.66 0.76
N VAL A 54 -0.86 7.97 1.68
CA VAL A 54 -2.28 7.65 1.55
C VAL A 54 -3.04 8.02 2.81
N GLY A 55 -4.27 8.46 2.64
CA GLY A 55 -5.14 8.75 3.76
C GLY A 55 -6.62 8.73 3.41
N ASP A 56 -7.43 8.89 4.44
CA ASP A 56 -8.87 8.93 4.33
C ASP A 56 -9.48 10.13 5.08
N LYS A 57 -10.81 10.19 5.10
CA LYS A 57 -11.56 11.26 5.78
C LYS A 57 -11.67 11.08 7.28
N THR A 58 -11.28 9.92 7.82
CA THR A 58 -11.30 9.64 9.26
C THR A 58 -10.07 10.22 9.96
N GLY A 59 -9.08 10.67 9.18
CA GLY A 59 -7.82 11.22 9.68
C GLY A 59 -6.69 10.20 9.72
N PHE A 60 -6.91 8.97 9.23
CA PHE A 60 -5.83 8.01 9.07
C PHE A 60 -4.92 8.44 7.91
N LEU A 61 -3.62 8.54 8.20
CA LEU A 61 -2.55 8.86 7.27
C LEU A 61 -1.44 7.81 7.45
N THR A 62 -0.94 7.27 6.35
CA THR A 62 0.23 6.40 6.36
C THR A 62 1.03 6.60 5.08
N GLU A 63 2.31 6.25 5.16
CA GLU A 63 3.26 6.34 4.08
C GLU A 63 3.86 4.96 3.85
N ILE A 64 3.99 4.56 2.58
CA ILE A 64 4.77 3.39 2.20
C ILE A 64 5.90 3.81 1.28
N GLN A 65 7.08 3.27 1.54
CA GLN A 65 8.24 3.41 0.69
C GLN A 65 8.50 2.08 -0.02
N ALA A 66 8.89 2.13 -1.28
CA ALA A 66 9.29 0.95 -2.03
C ALA A 66 10.40 1.29 -3.04
N PRO A 67 11.24 0.33 -3.46
CA PRO A 67 12.18 0.54 -4.55
C PRO A 67 11.46 1.04 -5.81
N LEU A 68 12.00 2.07 -6.47
CA LEU A 68 11.41 2.61 -7.69
C LEU A 68 11.54 1.58 -8.82
N ARG A 69 10.40 1.16 -9.40
CA ARG A 69 10.32 0.22 -10.52
C ARG A 69 9.56 0.87 -11.67
N ARG A 70 9.86 0.45 -12.91
CA ARG A 70 9.18 0.96 -14.11
C ARG A 70 7.66 0.79 -14.07
N HIS A 71 7.16 -0.27 -13.43
CA HIS A 71 5.73 -0.50 -13.30
C HIS A 71 5.03 0.50 -12.37
N HIS A 72 5.74 1.34 -11.62
CA HIS A 72 5.12 2.43 -10.85
C HIS A 72 4.71 3.62 -11.72
N GLN A 73 4.96 3.56 -13.03
CA GLN A 73 4.43 4.53 -13.98
C GLN A 73 2.89 4.52 -13.95
N GLY A 74 2.29 5.70 -13.77
CA GLY A 74 0.84 5.88 -13.71
C GLY A 74 0.25 6.01 -12.31
N ILE A 75 1.05 5.90 -11.25
CA ILE A 75 0.60 6.26 -9.90
C ILE A 75 0.40 7.78 -9.84
N SER A 76 -0.74 8.23 -9.31
CA SER A 76 -1.07 9.65 -9.25
C SER A 76 -1.95 9.98 -8.06
N LYS A 77 -1.87 11.24 -7.61
CA LYS A 77 -2.71 11.79 -6.54
C LYS A 77 -4.21 11.57 -6.85
N GLY A 78 -4.99 11.29 -5.81
CA GLY A 78 -6.43 11.07 -5.90
C GLY A 78 -6.86 9.66 -6.31
N GLN A 79 -5.94 8.79 -6.72
CA GLN A 79 -6.24 7.38 -6.99
C GLN A 79 -6.71 6.66 -5.73
N VAL A 80 -7.57 5.66 -5.91
CA VAL A 80 -8.04 4.82 -4.80
C VAL A 80 -6.89 3.92 -4.36
N ALA A 81 -6.63 3.90 -3.06
CA ALA A 81 -5.67 3.01 -2.43
C ALA A 81 -6.43 2.04 -1.51
N VAL A 82 -6.08 0.76 -1.58
CA VAL A 82 -6.67 -0.30 -0.75
C VAL A 82 -5.55 -1.09 -0.11
N MET A 83 -5.68 -1.38 1.19
CA MET A 83 -4.72 -2.20 1.93
C MET A 83 -5.40 -2.93 3.07
N LEU A 84 -4.68 -3.87 3.69
CA LEU A 84 -5.06 -4.46 4.96
C LEU A 84 -4.41 -3.65 6.08
N VAL A 85 -5.21 -3.30 7.08
CA VAL A 85 -4.75 -2.62 8.29
C VAL A 85 -4.93 -3.53 9.49
N MET A 86 -4.08 -3.37 10.49
CA MET A 86 -4.10 -4.15 11.73
C MET A 86 -4.14 -3.25 12.95
N SER A 87 -4.86 -3.70 13.97
CA SER A 87 -5.03 -2.98 15.24
C SER A 87 -5.08 -3.93 16.43
N TYR A 88 -4.84 -3.37 17.62
CA TYR A 88 -5.20 -3.99 18.89
C TYR A 88 -6.66 -3.74 19.28
N GLN A 89 -7.35 -2.82 18.62
CA GLN A 89 -8.74 -2.46 18.89
C GLN A 89 -9.67 -3.04 17.82
N GLU A 90 -10.82 -3.55 18.25
CA GLU A 90 -11.82 -4.19 17.37
C GLU A 90 -12.45 -3.21 16.39
N ASP A 91 -12.65 -1.96 16.83
CA ASP A 91 -13.22 -0.88 16.02
C ASP A 91 -12.25 -0.33 14.97
N LEU A 92 -10.99 -0.79 14.96
CA LEU A 92 -9.90 -0.29 14.13
C LEU A 92 -9.65 1.23 14.30
N GLY A 93 -10.07 1.82 15.42
CA GLY A 93 -9.96 3.27 15.68
C GLY A 93 -8.50 3.72 15.70
N LYS A 94 -7.59 2.86 16.16
CA LYS A 94 -6.15 3.07 16.09
C LYS A 94 -5.47 2.01 15.21
N ILE A 95 -5.19 2.35 13.97
CA ILE A 95 -4.40 1.49 13.08
C ILE A 95 -2.94 1.51 13.53
N VAL A 96 -2.37 0.32 13.73
CA VAL A 96 -0.99 0.14 14.22
C VAL A 96 -0.04 -0.32 13.12
N LYS A 97 -0.54 -1.12 12.18
CA LYS A 97 0.27 -1.61 11.06
C LYS A 97 -0.57 -1.66 9.78
N SER A 98 0.09 -1.45 8.66
CA SER A 98 -0.46 -1.57 7.32
C SER A 98 0.32 -2.61 6.51
N SER A 99 -0.37 -3.25 5.57
CA SER A 99 0.22 -4.17 4.59
C SER A 99 0.70 -3.43 3.33
N ASP A 100 0.87 -4.18 2.25
CA ASP A 100 1.02 -3.69 0.89
C ASP A 100 -0.17 -2.81 0.46
N ILE A 101 0.11 -1.79 -0.35
CA ILE A 101 -0.92 -0.93 -0.97
C ILE A 101 -1.22 -1.44 -2.38
N TYR A 102 -2.50 -1.67 -2.64
CA TYR A 102 -3.03 -1.97 -3.97
C TYR A 102 -3.76 -0.73 -4.53
N LEU A 103 -3.45 -0.37 -5.76
CA LEU A 103 -4.06 0.72 -6.52
C LEU A 103 -4.94 0.12 -7.64
N PRO A 104 -6.26 -0.04 -7.43
CA PRO A 104 -7.12 -0.76 -8.37
C PRO A 104 -7.26 -0.06 -9.73
N THR A 105 -7.11 1.28 -9.76
CA THR A 105 -7.25 2.08 -10.98
C THR A 105 -6.20 1.73 -12.03
N VAL A 106 -4.99 1.39 -11.58
CA VAL A 106 -3.83 1.09 -12.43
C VAL A 106 -3.37 -0.36 -12.29
N ASN A 107 -4.05 -1.16 -11.46
CA ASN A 107 -3.71 -2.53 -11.13
C ASN A 107 -2.26 -2.70 -10.65
N LEU A 108 -1.82 -1.81 -9.74
CA LEU A 108 -0.45 -1.79 -9.22
C LEU A 108 -0.38 -2.07 -7.74
N TRP A 109 0.73 -2.67 -7.33
CA TRP A 109 1.09 -2.93 -5.95
C TRP A 109 2.33 -2.13 -5.59
N VAL A 110 2.28 -1.45 -4.45
CA VAL A 110 3.42 -0.72 -3.88
C VAL A 110 3.68 -1.31 -2.50
N SER A 111 4.90 -1.83 -2.31
CA SER A 111 5.35 -2.41 -1.06
C SER A 111 6.85 -2.67 -1.08
N ASP A 112 7.51 -2.48 0.06
CA ASP A 112 8.89 -2.94 0.29
C ASP A 112 8.96 -4.44 0.64
N TYR A 113 7.83 -5.05 1.03
CA TYR A 113 7.77 -6.44 1.46
C TYR A 113 6.38 -7.07 1.28
N PRO A 114 6.27 -8.20 0.57
CA PRO A 114 4.99 -8.82 0.28
C PRO A 114 4.39 -9.48 1.53
N TYR A 115 3.45 -8.82 2.19
CA TYR A 115 2.67 -9.40 3.29
C TYR A 115 1.50 -10.23 2.78
N LEU A 116 0.92 -9.82 1.65
CA LEU A 116 -0.32 -10.38 1.12
C LEU A 116 -0.09 -11.26 -0.11
N ARG A 117 -0.89 -12.31 -0.21
CA ARG A 117 -1.09 -13.05 -1.46
C ARG A 117 -2.01 -12.21 -2.35
N ARG A 118 -1.43 -11.63 -3.40
CA ARG A 118 -2.06 -10.57 -4.20
C ARG A 118 -3.33 -11.03 -4.91
N ASP A 119 -3.30 -12.24 -5.45
CA ASP A 119 -4.44 -12.95 -6.06
C ASP A 119 -5.63 -13.05 -5.11
N ALA A 120 -5.43 -13.64 -3.94
CA ALA A 120 -6.48 -13.83 -2.94
C ALA A 120 -7.03 -12.49 -2.43
N PHE A 121 -6.16 -11.48 -2.27
CA PHE A 121 -6.59 -10.15 -1.83
C PHE A 121 -7.47 -9.46 -2.87
N ILE A 122 -7.14 -9.57 -4.16
CA ILE A 122 -7.95 -9.02 -5.26
C ILE A 122 -9.33 -9.68 -5.28
N GLU A 123 -9.41 -10.99 -5.05
CA GLU A 123 -10.69 -11.71 -4.94
C GLU A 123 -11.56 -11.17 -3.80
N VAL A 124 -10.97 -11.00 -2.61
CA VAL A 124 -11.66 -10.43 -1.44
C VAL A 124 -12.18 -9.01 -1.74
N ILE A 125 -11.36 -8.16 -2.35
CA ILE A 125 -11.79 -6.81 -2.75
C ILE A 125 -12.98 -6.87 -3.72
N ASN A 126 -12.90 -7.73 -4.73
CA ASN A 126 -13.97 -7.88 -5.72
C ASN A 126 -15.26 -8.38 -5.08
N GLN A 127 -15.18 -9.33 -4.15
CA GLN A 127 -16.31 -9.81 -3.38
C GLN A 127 -16.95 -8.67 -2.57
N VAL A 128 -16.16 -7.91 -1.80
CA VAL A 128 -16.64 -6.77 -1.01
C VAL A 128 -17.32 -5.71 -1.90
N ARG A 129 -16.72 -5.41 -3.06
CA ARG A 129 -17.31 -4.47 -4.04
C ARG A 129 -18.64 -4.98 -4.59
N SER A 130 -18.74 -6.27 -4.88
CA SER A 130 -19.97 -6.89 -5.40
C SER A 130 -21.10 -6.90 -4.37
N SER A 131 -20.80 -7.21 -3.11
CA SER A 131 -21.78 -7.21 -2.02
C SER A 131 -22.35 -5.81 -1.78
N ARG A 132 -21.50 -4.77 -1.81
CA ARG A 132 -21.93 -3.36 -1.72
C ARG A 132 -22.82 -2.91 -2.89
N ARG A 133 -22.71 -3.53 -4.07
CA ARG A 133 -23.57 -3.23 -5.23
C ARG A 133 -24.94 -3.87 -5.06
N LYS A 134 -25.01 -5.11 -4.58
CA LYS A 134 -26.27 -5.83 -4.33
C LYS A 134 -27.14 -5.13 -3.27
N SER A 135 -26.53 -4.61 -2.21
CA SER A 135 -27.28 -3.88 -1.16
C SER A 135 -27.82 -2.52 -1.59
N LYS A 136 -27.36 -1.97 -2.72
CA LYS A 136 -27.79 -0.67 -3.26
C LYS A 136 -28.87 -0.76 -4.35
N GLN A 137 -29.29 -1.97 -4.76
CA GLN A 137 -30.42 -2.12 -5.67
C GLN A 137 -31.73 -1.96 -4.89
N PRO A 138 -32.62 -1.01 -5.25
CA PRO A 138 -33.95 -0.93 -4.66
C PRO A 138 -34.71 -2.21 -5.02
N GLN A 139 -35.35 -2.86 -4.04
CA GLN A 139 -36.34 -3.90 -4.32
C GLN A 139 -37.46 -3.28 -5.17
N PRO A 140 -37.91 -3.92 -6.27
CA PRO A 140 -39.11 -3.49 -6.96
C PRO A 140 -40.27 -3.59 -5.96
N SER A 141 -40.89 -2.45 -5.66
CA SER A 141 -42.12 -2.38 -4.88
C SER A 141 -43.23 -3.07 -5.67
N ASN A 142 -43.53 -4.32 -5.32
CA ASN A 142 -44.77 -4.97 -5.75
C ASN A 142 -45.93 -4.26 -5.05
N VAL A 143 -46.49 -3.26 -5.72
CA VAL A 143 -47.84 -2.77 -5.42
C VAL A 143 -48.75 -3.48 -6.41
N GLU A 144 -49.37 -4.56 -5.95
CA GLU A 144 -50.51 -5.17 -6.64
C GLU A 144 -51.74 -4.27 -6.41
N PHE A 145 -52.45 -3.96 -7.50
CA PHE A 145 -53.73 -3.24 -7.51
C PHE A 145 -54.91 -4.20 -7.41
#